data_AF-A0A447N001-F1
#
_entry.id   AF-A0A447N001-F1
#
_cell.length_a   1.000
_cell.length_b   1.000
_cell.length_c   1.000
_cell.angle_alpha   90.00
_cell.angle_beta   90.00
_cell.angle_gamma   90.00
#
_symmetry.space_group_name_H-M   'P 1'
#
loop_
_entity.id
_entity.type
_entity.pdbx_description
1 polymer ?
#
loop_
_entity_poly.entity_id
_entity_poly.type
_entity_poly.pdbx_seq_one_letter_code
_entity_poly.pdbx_strand_id
1 'polypeptide(L)'
;MSRGQADTRARKIEICRRAYKILTEEVGFPPEDIIFDPNIFAVATGIEEHNNYAQDFIGACEDIKRELPHALISGGVSNVSFSFRGNDPVREAIHAVFLYYAIRNGMDMGIVNAGTAGYLRRPARRAARDAVEDVILNRRDDGTERLLDLAEKYRAAKPTRLPTPSRRNGVAGT
;
A
#
# COMPACT_ATOMS: atom_id res chain seq x y z
N MET A 1 22.29 20.34 7.58
CA MET A 1 21.99 19.02 6.98
C MET A 1 20.54 18.71 7.26
N SER A 2 19.67 18.80 6.25
CA SER A 2 18.30 18.30 6.36
C SER A 2 18.37 16.79 6.57
N ARG A 3 18.08 16.31 7.79
CA ARG A 3 17.89 14.88 8.02
C ARG A 3 16.66 14.50 7.20
N GLY A 4 16.84 13.73 6.13
CA GLY A 4 15.88 13.50 5.06
C GLY A 4 14.58 12.81 5.47
N GLN A 5 13.91 12.20 4.49
CA GLN A 5 12.63 11.52 4.67
C GLN A 5 12.74 10.37 5.68
N ALA A 6 11.66 10.08 6.43
CA ALA A 6 11.63 8.96 7.38
C ALA A 6 11.35 7.63 6.67
N ASP A 7 12.40 7.04 6.12
CA ASP A 7 12.41 5.82 5.33
C ASP A 7 12.45 4.54 6.19
N THR A 8 13.24 4.52 7.27
CA THR A 8 13.37 3.37 8.19
C THR A 8 12.36 3.36 9.34
N ARG A 9 12.02 2.20 9.90
CA ARG A 9 11.17 2.06 11.11
C ARG A 9 11.65 2.96 12.25
N ALA A 10 12.96 2.92 12.53
CA ALA A 10 13.59 3.71 13.59
C ALA A 10 13.39 5.22 13.39
N ARG A 11 13.59 5.71 12.15
CA ARG A 11 13.39 7.13 11.84
C ARG A 11 11.92 7.53 11.89
N LYS A 12 11.01 6.68 11.44
CA LYS A 12 9.55 6.91 11.51
C LYS A 12 9.10 7.12 12.96
N ILE A 13 9.42 6.20 13.87
CA ILE A 13 9.01 6.33 15.27
C ILE A 13 9.73 7.47 16.00
N GLU A 14 11.01 7.75 15.69
CA GLU A 14 11.74 8.91 16.26
C GLU A 14 10.98 10.21 16.00
N ILE A 15 10.52 10.43 14.76
CA ILE A 15 9.78 11.64 14.39
C ILE A 15 8.41 11.67 15.05
N CYS A 16 7.65 10.55 15.03
CA CYS A 16 6.34 10.49 15.68
C CYS A 16 6.43 10.76 17.19
N ARG A 17 7.39 10.18 17.90
CA ARG A 17 7.62 10.44 19.34
C ARG A 17 7.90 11.90 19.61
N ARG A 18 8.78 12.51 18.81
CA ARG A 18 9.12 13.94 18.97
C ARG A 18 7.90 14.83 18.73
N ALA A 19 7.17 14.58 17.65
CA ALA A 19 5.97 15.35 17.31
C ALA A 19 4.87 15.19 18.37
N TYR A 20 4.66 13.97 18.86
CA TYR A 20 3.70 13.68 19.92
C TYR A 20 3.98 14.51 21.16
N LYS A 21 5.23 14.49 21.67
CA LYS A 21 5.62 15.28 22.85
C LYS A 21 5.36 16.78 22.67
N ILE A 22 5.76 17.34 21.53
CA ILE A 22 5.52 18.76 21.24
C ILE A 22 4.02 19.06 21.27
N LEU A 23 3.21 18.24 20.57
CA LEU A 23 1.77 18.44 20.49
C LEU A 23 1.09 18.31 21.85
N THR A 24 1.43 17.30 22.65
CA THR A 24 0.73 17.02 23.91
C THR A 24 1.28 17.82 25.09
N GLU A 25 2.60 18.01 25.19
CA GLU A 25 3.26 18.61 26.37
C GLU A 25 3.46 20.12 26.22
N GLU A 26 3.72 20.62 25.01
CA GLU A 26 3.98 22.06 24.78
C GLU A 26 2.73 22.80 24.28
N VAL A 27 1.96 22.18 23.38
CA VAL A 27 0.76 22.80 22.79
C VAL A 27 -0.51 22.46 23.56
N GLY A 28 -0.55 21.32 24.25
CA GLY A 28 -1.75 20.82 24.93
C GLY A 28 -2.82 20.27 23.98
N PHE A 29 -2.40 19.77 22.82
CA PHE A 29 -3.27 19.17 21.81
C PHE A 29 -3.78 17.79 22.28
N PRO A 30 -5.08 17.48 22.18
CA PRO A 30 -5.61 16.17 22.57
C PRO A 30 -4.97 15.03 21.76
N PRO A 31 -4.41 13.99 22.40
CA PRO A 31 -3.71 12.92 21.69
C PRO A 31 -4.62 12.07 20.79
N GLU A 32 -5.91 11.95 21.11
CA GLU A 32 -6.92 11.27 20.30
C GLU A 32 -7.21 11.95 18.95
N ASP A 33 -6.87 13.24 18.82
CA ASP A 33 -7.02 14.01 17.59
C ASP A 33 -5.75 13.99 16.73
N ILE A 34 -4.67 13.33 17.20
CA ILE A 34 -3.41 13.21 16.46
C ILE A 34 -3.48 12.02 15.51
N ILE A 35 -3.31 12.27 14.22
CA ILE A 35 -3.15 11.23 13.19
C ILE A 35 -1.72 11.28 12.64
N PHE A 36 -0.94 10.24 12.89
CA PHE A 36 0.38 10.08 12.29
C PHE A 36 0.30 9.40 10.93
N ASP A 37 1.04 9.93 9.95
CA ASP A 37 1.37 9.25 8.70
C ASP A 37 2.87 8.93 8.71
N PRO A 38 3.28 7.68 9.02
CA PRO A 38 4.69 7.30 9.02
C PRO A 38 5.26 7.08 7.60
N ASN A 39 4.61 7.59 6.56
CA ASN A 39 4.98 7.53 5.14
C ASN A 39 4.97 6.12 4.53
N ILE A 40 3.99 5.87 3.67
CA ILE A 40 3.94 4.69 2.79
C ILE A 40 4.76 4.98 1.52
N PHE A 41 5.79 4.18 1.27
CA PHE A 41 6.61 4.23 0.06
C PHE A 41 6.34 3.06 -0.88
N ALA A 42 6.76 3.22 -2.13
CA ALA A 42 6.66 2.18 -3.14
C ALA A 42 7.62 1.02 -2.85
N VAL A 43 7.14 -0.21 -3.03
CA VAL A 43 7.96 -1.43 -2.94
C VAL A 43 8.19 -2.03 -4.32
N ALA A 44 9.08 -3.03 -4.40
CA ALA A 44 9.42 -3.72 -5.65
C ALA A 44 9.83 -2.73 -6.76
N THR A 45 10.65 -1.74 -6.39
CA THR A 45 11.15 -0.72 -7.32
C THR A 45 12.40 -1.18 -8.09
N GLY A 46 12.97 -2.34 -7.73
CA GLY A 46 14.27 -2.81 -8.23
C GLY A 46 15.48 -2.17 -7.51
N ILE A 47 15.26 -1.50 -6.38
CA ILE A 47 16.29 -0.90 -5.53
C ILE A 47 16.22 -1.62 -4.19
N GLU A 48 17.32 -2.23 -3.76
CA GLU A 48 17.35 -3.12 -2.59
C GLU A 48 16.97 -2.39 -1.30
N GLU A 49 17.42 -1.14 -1.17
CA GLU A 49 17.13 -0.26 -0.03
C GLU A 49 15.63 0.00 0.16
N HIS A 50 14.81 -0.21 -0.88
CA HIS A 50 13.37 0.01 -0.84
C HIS A 50 12.56 -1.24 -0.46
N ASN A 51 13.20 -2.42 -0.43
CA ASN A 51 12.53 -3.69 -0.17
C ASN A 51 11.84 -3.70 1.20
N ASN A 52 12.42 -3.00 2.17
CA ASN A 52 11.94 -3.02 3.54
C ASN A 52 10.85 -1.97 3.86
N TYR A 53 10.55 -1.04 2.95
CA TYR A 53 9.69 0.11 3.24
C TYR A 53 8.29 -0.24 3.75
N ALA A 54 7.66 -1.29 3.20
CA ALA A 54 6.36 -1.74 3.69
C ALA A 54 6.45 -2.32 5.12
N GLN A 55 7.47 -3.14 5.37
CA GLN A 55 7.71 -3.72 6.69
C GLN A 55 8.08 -2.65 7.73
N ASP A 56 8.85 -1.62 7.33
CA ASP A 56 9.18 -0.47 8.16
C ASP A 56 7.94 0.34 8.55
N PHE A 57 7.00 0.54 7.62
CA PHE A 57 5.72 1.17 7.94
C PHE A 57 4.88 0.31 8.90
N ILE A 58 4.78 -1.00 8.64
CA ILE A 58 4.01 -1.93 9.48
C ILE A 58 4.58 -1.97 10.90
N GLY A 59 5.90 -2.05 11.05
CA GLY A 59 6.57 -2.02 12.35
C GLY A 59 6.43 -0.67 13.06
N ALA A 60 6.45 0.44 12.32
CA ALA A 60 6.18 1.75 12.88
C ALA A 60 4.74 1.87 13.40
N CYS A 61 3.77 1.19 12.79
CA CYS A 61 2.39 1.16 13.30
C CYS A 61 2.34 0.55 14.72
N GLU A 62 3.00 -0.60 14.89
CA GLU A 62 3.09 -1.28 16.17
C GLU A 62 3.77 -0.40 17.23
N ASP A 63 4.88 0.25 16.85
CA ASP A 63 5.61 1.14 17.76
C ASP A 63 4.78 2.36 18.18
N ILE A 64 4.07 2.99 17.24
CA ILE A 64 3.20 4.13 17.53
C ILE A 64 2.09 3.72 18.49
N LYS A 65 1.39 2.61 18.23
CA LYS A 65 0.31 2.15 19.13
C LYS A 65 0.81 1.76 20.52
N ARG A 66 2.01 1.20 20.61
CA ARG A 66 2.60 0.82 21.89
C ARG A 66 3.05 2.02 22.73
N GLU A 67 3.52 3.08 22.08
CA GLU A 67 4.27 4.14 22.77
C GLU A 67 3.59 5.50 22.79
N LEU A 68 2.67 5.75 21.86
CA LEU A 68 1.98 7.02 21.69
C LEU A 68 0.47 6.78 21.90
N PRO A 69 0.01 6.72 23.16
CA PRO A 69 -1.36 6.34 23.47
C PRO A 69 -2.37 7.30 22.82
N HIS A 70 -3.53 6.76 22.44
CA HIS A 70 -4.63 7.46 21.76
C HIS A 70 -4.34 7.93 20.32
N ALA A 71 -3.08 8.13 19.94
CA ALA A 71 -2.75 8.55 18.58
C ALA A 71 -3.25 7.54 17.53
N LEU A 72 -3.77 8.09 16.45
CA LEU A 72 -4.26 7.37 15.28
C LEU A 72 -3.18 7.30 14.19
N ILE A 73 -3.35 6.35 13.28
CA ILE A 73 -2.38 6.07 12.22
C ILE A 73 -3.10 6.03 10.88
N SER A 74 -2.56 6.77 9.90
CA SER A 74 -3.04 6.82 8.53
C SER A 74 -1.91 6.65 7.52
N GLY A 75 -2.27 6.60 6.24
CA GLY A 75 -1.31 6.59 5.14
C GLY A 75 -1.95 6.53 3.75
N GLY A 76 -1.23 7.05 2.76
CA GLY A 76 -1.56 6.95 1.34
C GLY A 76 -1.35 5.54 0.76
N VAL A 77 -2.35 4.66 0.88
CA VAL A 77 -2.25 3.24 0.48
C VAL A 77 -1.85 3.05 -0.98
N SER A 78 -2.26 3.96 -1.87
CA SER A 78 -1.92 3.85 -3.29
C SER A 78 -0.41 3.90 -3.58
N ASN A 79 0.38 4.49 -2.68
CA ASN A 79 1.83 4.66 -2.83
C ASN A 79 2.58 3.33 -2.80
N VAL A 80 2.15 2.34 -1.99
CA VAL A 80 2.86 1.05 -1.88
C VAL A 80 2.95 0.33 -3.22
N SER A 81 1.97 0.56 -4.10
CA SER A 81 1.82 -0.12 -5.40
C SER A 81 2.36 0.68 -6.60
N PHE A 82 3.09 1.77 -6.37
CA PHE A 82 3.42 2.73 -7.44
C PHE A 82 4.20 2.10 -8.61
N SER A 83 5.08 1.14 -8.32
CA SER A 83 5.88 0.39 -9.31
C SER A 83 5.03 -0.40 -10.31
N PHE A 84 3.75 -0.65 -10.00
CA PHE A 84 2.83 -1.46 -10.80
C PHE A 84 1.71 -0.65 -11.47
N ARG A 85 1.93 0.65 -11.70
CA ARG A 85 0.99 1.50 -12.45
C ARG A 85 0.56 0.84 -13.77
N GLY A 86 -0.74 0.89 -14.06
CA GLY A 86 -1.35 0.22 -15.22
C GLY A 86 -1.54 -1.29 -15.07
N ASN A 87 -1.29 -1.87 -13.90
CA ASN A 87 -1.60 -3.26 -13.56
C ASN A 87 -2.52 -3.34 -12.34
N ASP A 88 -3.78 -2.93 -12.50
CA ASP A 88 -4.74 -2.84 -11.41
C ASP A 88 -4.92 -4.15 -10.63
N PRO A 89 -4.99 -5.35 -11.25
CA PRO A 89 -5.08 -6.61 -10.51
C PRO A 89 -3.94 -6.84 -9.50
N VAL A 90 -2.70 -6.48 -9.87
CA VAL A 90 -1.55 -6.61 -8.97
C VAL A 90 -1.57 -5.52 -7.90
N ARG A 91 -1.92 -4.29 -8.26
CA ARG A 91 -2.02 -3.19 -7.30
C ARG A 91 -3.06 -3.46 -6.22
N GLU A 92 -4.22 -4.00 -6.60
CA GLU A 92 -5.28 -4.39 -5.68
C GLU A 92 -4.82 -5.49 -4.72
N ALA A 93 -4.09 -6.50 -5.22
CA ALA A 93 -3.52 -7.55 -4.37
C ALA A 93 -2.50 -6.98 -3.37
N ILE A 94 -1.63 -6.06 -3.82
CA ILE A 94 -0.68 -5.33 -2.97
C ILE A 94 -1.41 -4.56 -1.87
N HIS A 95 -2.46 -3.79 -2.22
CA HIS A 95 -3.22 -3.02 -1.23
C HIS A 95 -3.90 -3.92 -0.20
N ALA A 96 -4.52 -5.02 -0.64
CA ALA A 96 -5.21 -5.94 0.25
C ALA A 96 -4.27 -6.59 1.27
N VAL A 97 -3.10 -7.08 0.80
CA VAL A 97 -2.10 -7.70 1.68
C VAL A 97 -1.47 -6.66 2.60
N PHE A 98 -1.06 -5.50 2.07
CA PHE A 98 -0.48 -4.42 2.88
C PHE A 98 -1.43 -3.99 4.00
N LEU A 99 -2.70 -3.70 3.67
CA LEU A 99 -3.70 -3.29 4.65
C LEU A 99 -3.98 -4.38 5.69
N TYR A 100 -3.99 -5.66 5.30
CA TYR A 100 -4.16 -6.75 6.25
C TYR A 100 -3.10 -6.74 7.36
N TYR A 101 -1.83 -6.57 7.00
CA TYR A 101 -0.75 -6.52 7.99
C TYR A 101 -0.69 -5.18 8.72
N ALA A 102 -0.90 -4.05 8.03
CA ALA A 102 -0.87 -2.72 8.65
C ALA A 102 -1.99 -2.56 9.69
N ILE A 103 -3.24 -2.96 9.37
CA ILE A 103 -4.37 -2.90 10.30
C ILE A 103 -4.13 -3.81 11.51
N ARG A 104 -3.60 -5.01 11.31
CA ARG A 104 -3.25 -5.92 12.41
C ARG A 104 -2.18 -5.36 13.35
N ASN A 105 -1.33 -4.47 12.86
CA ASN A 105 -0.30 -3.78 13.65
C ASN A 105 -0.75 -2.39 14.11
N GLY A 106 -2.03 -2.04 13.93
CA GLY A 106 -2.61 -0.84 14.52
C GLY A 106 -2.86 0.32 13.56
N MET A 107 -2.80 0.14 12.24
CA MET A 107 -3.27 1.18 11.31
C MET A 107 -4.80 1.36 11.43
N ASP A 108 -5.25 2.58 11.69
CA ASP A 108 -6.68 2.88 11.92
C ASP A 108 -7.39 3.37 10.65
N MET A 109 -6.67 4.14 9.82
CA MET A 109 -7.23 4.86 8.68
C MET A 109 -6.33 4.67 7.45
N GLY A 110 -6.90 4.85 6.26
CA GLY A 110 -6.13 4.79 5.02
C GLY A 110 -6.75 5.65 3.93
N ILE A 111 -5.92 6.42 3.23
CA ILE A 111 -6.34 7.19 2.06
C ILE A 111 -6.32 6.24 0.86
N VAL A 112 -7.52 5.77 0.48
CA VAL A 112 -7.74 4.80 -0.60
C VAL A 112 -8.57 5.39 -1.73
N ASN A 113 -8.48 4.80 -2.93
CA ASN A 113 -9.39 5.14 -4.01
C ASN A 113 -10.75 4.46 -3.77
N ALA A 114 -11.81 5.26 -3.59
CA ALA A 114 -13.16 4.77 -3.29
C ALA A 114 -13.71 3.82 -4.37
N GLY A 115 -13.34 4.01 -5.64
CA GLY A 115 -13.76 3.14 -6.74
C GLY A 115 -13.15 1.73 -6.70
N THR A 116 -12.00 1.57 -6.02
CA THR A 116 -11.31 0.28 -5.86
C THR A 116 -11.48 -0.34 -4.47
N ALA A 117 -12.09 0.38 -3.53
CA ALA A 117 -12.27 -0.08 -2.14
C ALA A 117 -13.13 -1.35 -2.02
N GLY A 118 -14.09 -1.56 -2.94
CA GLY A 118 -14.92 -2.78 -2.97
C GLY A 118 -14.13 -4.07 -3.23
N TYR A 119 -12.94 -3.98 -3.84
CA TYR A 119 -12.08 -5.13 -4.15
C TYR A 119 -11.24 -5.57 -2.95
N LEU A 120 -10.99 -4.70 -1.97
CA LEU A 120 -10.31 -5.06 -0.71
C LEU A 120 -11.07 -6.13 0.08
N ARG A 121 -12.37 -6.32 -0.20
CA ARG A 121 -13.22 -7.36 0.40
C ARG A 121 -13.14 -8.72 -0.31
N ARG A 122 -12.45 -8.81 -1.46
CA ARG A 122 -12.32 -10.06 -2.23
C ARG A 122 -10.97 -10.72 -1.96
N PRO A 123 -10.94 -12.03 -1.65
CA PRO A 123 -9.68 -12.72 -1.47
C PRO A 123 -8.88 -12.72 -2.79
N ALA A 124 -7.62 -12.28 -2.73
CA ALA A 124 -6.69 -12.46 -3.83
C ALA A 124 -6.48 -13.96 -4.12
N ARG A 125 -6.21 -14.32 -5.38
CA ARG A 125 -5.83 -15.70 -5.72
C ARG A 125 -4.58 -16.08 -4.92
N ARG A 126 -4.56 -17.29 -4.35
CA ARG A 126 -3.50 -17.75 -3.42
C ARG A 126 -2.06 -17.47 -3.91
N ALA A 127 -1.76 -17.81 -5.17
CA ALA A 127 -0.43 -17.57 -5.74
C ALA A 127 -0.04 -16.08 -5.83
N ALA A 128 -1.00 -15.19 -6.10
CA ALA A 128 -0.77 -13.75 -6.11
C ALA A 128 -0.61 -13.20 -4.70
N ARG A 129 -1.35 -13.75 -3.74
CA ARG A 129 -1.17 -13.41 -2.32
C ARG A 129 0.22 -13.76 -1.82
N ASP A 130 0.71 -14.98 -2.08
CA ASP A 130 2.00 -15.44 -1.57
C ASP A 130 3.17 -14.57 -2.10
N ALA A 131 3.17 -14.27 -3.41
CA ALA A 131 4.19 -13.41 -4.03
C ALA A 131 4.12 -11.96 -3.53
N VAL A 132 2.92 -11.44 -3.27
CA VAL A 132 2.75 -10.10 -2.69
C VAL A 132 3.19 -10.08 -1.23
N GLU A 133 2.88 -11.10 -0.44
CA GLU A 133 3.35 -11.21 0.95
C GLU A 133 4.88 -11.29 1.02
N ASP A 134 5.52 -11.98 0.08
CA ASP A 134 6.99 -12.03 -0.02
C ASP A 134 7.60 -10.63 -0.15
N VAL A 135 6.98 -9.75 -0.94
CA VAL A 135 7.41 -8.35 -1.11
C VAL A 135 7.03 -7.47 0.09
N ILE A 136 5.78 -7.56 0.58
CA ILE A 136 5.30 -6.70 1.68
C ILE A 136 6.03 -6.97 2.99
N LEU A 137 6.38 -8.23 3.25
CA LEU A 137 7.06 -8.66 4.46
C LEU A 137 8.57 -8.89 4.26
N ASN A 138 9.08 -8.59 3.07
CA ASN A 138 10.48 -8.76 2.71
C ASN A 138 11.05 -10.14 3.11
N ARG A 139 10.34 -11.23 2.75
CA ARG A 139 10.66 -12.60 3.23
C ARG A 139 11.79 -13.28 2.47
N ARG A 140 12.15 -12.73 1.31
CA ARG A 140 13.07 -13.35 0.34
C ARG A 140 13.65 -12.30 -0.61
N ASP A 141 14.88 -12.53 -1.02
CA ASP A 141 15.64 -11.57 -1.84
C ASP A 141 15.10 -11.47 -3.27
N ASP A 142 14.57 -12.56 -3.83
CA ASP A 142 13.99 -12.62 -5.18
C ASP A 142 12.48 -12.28 -5.21
N GLY A 143 11.92 -11.71 -4.14
CA GLY A 143 10.50 -11.39 -4.04
C GLY A 143 10.03 -10.41 -5.11
N THR A 144 10.82 -9.36 -5.36
CA THR A 144 10.55 -8.34 -6.37
C THR A 144 10.46 -8.93 -7.78
N GLU A 145 11.46 -9.73 -8.17
CA GLU A 145 11.51 -10.37 -9.49
C GLU A 145 10.30 -11.27 -9.72
N ARG A 146 9.97 -12.11 -8.74
CA ARG A 146 8.82 -13.02 -8.81
C ARG A 146 7.49 -12.28 -8.97
N LEU A 147 7.34 -11.14 -8.28
CA LEU A 147 6.13 -10.33 -8.39
C LEU A 147 6.05 -9.63 -9.75
N LEU A 148 7.17 -9.19 -10.32
CA LEU A 148 7.24 -8.63 -11.67
C LEU A 148 6.85 -9.67 -12.74
N ASP A 149 7.41 -10.88 -12.67
CA ASP A 149 7.06 -12.00 -13.56
C ASP A 149 5.57 -12.34 -13.49
N LEU A 150 5.01 -12.33 -12.28
CA LEU A 150 3.59 -12.55 -12.09
C LEU A 150 2.76 -11.42 -12.71
N ALA A 151 3.21 -10.17 -12.54
CA ALA A 151 2.55 -9.00 -13.09
C ALA A 151 2.49 -9.03 -14.62
N GLU A 152 3.54 -9.49 -15.29
CA GLU A 152 3.54 -9.70 -16.74
C GLU A 152 2.50 -10.74 -17.19
N LYS A 153 2.40 -11.87 -16.49
CA LYS A 153 1.39 -12.91 -16.77
C LYS A 153 -0.04 -12.38 -16.64
N TYR A 154 -0.30 -11.53 -15.64
CA TYR A 154 -1.61 -10.89 -15.48
C TYR A 154 -1.93 -9.87 -16.58
N ARG A 155 -0.92 -9.15 -17.09
CA ARG A 155 -1.09 -8.25 -18.25
C ARG A 155 -1.40 -9.02 -19.53
N ALA A 156 -0.72 -10.14 -19.77
CA ALA A 156 -0.91 -11.00 -20.94
C ALA A 156 -2.28 -11.70 -20.96
N ALA A 157 -2.85 -11.99 -19.79
CA ALA A 157 -4.14 -12.66 -19.64
C ALA A 157 -5.37 -11.76 -19.86
N LYS A 158 -5.22 -10.52 -20.37
CA LYS A 158 -6.38 -9.70 -20.75
C LYS A 158 -7.26 -10.47 -21.74
N PRO A 159 -8.58 -10.62 -21.50
CA PRO A 159 -9.45 -11.29 -22.46
C PRO A 159 -9.42 -10.50 -23.75
N THR A 160 -9.23 -11.21 -24.87
CA THR A 160 -9.45 -10.69 -26.21
C THR A 160 -10.85 -10.06 -26.22
N ARG A 161 -10.91 -8.74 -26.40
CA ARG A 161 -12.17 -8.01 -26.50
C ARG A 161 -12.91 -8.61 -27.70
N LEU A 162 -13.98 -9.35 -27.46
CA LEU A 162 -14.85 -9.85 -28.54
C LEU A 162 -15.21 -8.66 -29.44
N PRO A 163 -15.01 -8.77 -30.77
CA PRO A 163 -15.29 -7.66 -31.65
C PRO A 163 -16.76 -7.25 -31.52
N THR A 164 -16.98 -5.98 -31.23
CA THR A 164 -18.32 -5.38 -31.21
C THR A 164 -18.95 -5.61 -32.58
N PRO A 165 -20.15 -6.22 -32.68
CA PRO A 165 -20.76 -6.44 -33.98
C PRO A 165 -21.02 -5.09 -34.66
N SER A 166 -20.50 -4.94 -35.87
CA SER A 166 -20.73 -3.75 -36.69
C SER A 166 -22.22 -3.66 -37.01
N ARG A 167 -22.84 -2.53 -36.69
CA ARG A 167 -24.19 -2.22 -37.17
C ARG A 167 -24.12 -2.12 -38.69
N ARG A 168 -24.67 -3.11 -39.40
CA ARG A 168 -24.98 -2.96 -40.83
C ARG A 168 -26.07 -1.91 -40.96
N ASN A 169 -25.78 -0.86 -41.73
CA ASN A 169 -26.80 0.07 -42.21
C ASN A 169 -27.79 -0.70 -43.08
N GLY A 170 -29.03 -0.84 -42.59
CA GLY A 170 -30.16 -1.27 -43.39
C GLY A 170 -30.77 -0.06 -44.08
N VAL A 171 -30.53 0.07 -45.37
CA VAL A 171 -31.35 0.86 -46.30
C VAL A 171 -32.50 -0.04 -46.76
N ALA A 172 -33.74 0.38 -46.49
CA ALA A 172 -34.97 0.07 -47.22
C ALA A 172 -36.03 1.04 -46.66
N GLY A 173 -36.73 1.88 -47.41
CA GLY A 173 -37.23 1.69 -48.76
C GLY A 173 -38.74 1.47 -48.70
N THR A 174 -39.51 2.57 -48.59
CA THR A 174 -40.85 2.80 -49.15
C THR A 174 -41.16 4.29 -49.04
#